data_AF-A0A6A6NP32-F1
#
_entry.id   AF-A0A6A6NP32-F1
#
_cell.length_a   1.000
_cell.length_b   1.000
_cell.length_c   1.000
_cell.angle_alpha   90.00
_cell.angle_beta   90.00
_cell.angle_gamma   90.00
#
_symmetry.space_group_name_H-M   'P 1'
#
loop_
_entity.id
_entity.type
_entity.pdbx_description
1 polymer ?
#
loop_
_entity_poly.entity_id
_entity_poly.type
_entity_poly.pdbx_seq_one_letter_code
_entity_poly.pdbx_strand_id
1 'polypeptide(L)'
;MAESQWMDETNLTTVKALREKLGMPLSRHHDPELVQEEDEILQHYKEWLRFNHNEFGTNRTKGKEFYDLPDVIFFDFSTQIPRPKFGAHFDSVDPYYDDSHLACKDLEIVATSKVTGYATLIQRFWGTGTDGREFSFTYRMTSLLRKVDGKWKWIHEHVSFPVDLNTAVGDLTCQTGTTGKPTI
;
A
#
# COMPACT_ATOMS: atom_id res chain seq x y z
N MET A 1 2.07 -2.31 -24.74
CA MET A 1 1.83 -2.66 -23.32
C MET A 1 0.56 -1.95 -22.90
N ALA A 2 -0.31 -2.58 -22.11
CA ALA A 2 -1.52 -1.91 -21.63
C ALA A 2 -1.12 -0.68 -20.79
N GLU A 3 -1.91 0.37 -20.86
CA GLU A 3 -1.71 1.53 -20.00
C GLU A 3 -2.17 1.18 -18.58
N SER A 4 -1.28 1.36 -17.60
CA SER A 4 -1.59 1.11 -16.19
C SER A 4 -2.70 2.02 -15.70
N GLN A 5 -3.68 1.49 -14.98
CA GLN A 5 -4.84 2.24 -14.50
C GLN A 5 -4.81 2.39 -12.98
N TRP A 6 -5.23 3.57 -12.50
CA TRP A 6 -5.52 3.78 -11.09
C TRP A 6 -6.75 2.99 -10.66
N MET A 7 -6.65 2.36 -9.49
CA MET A 7 -7.62 1.45 -8.92
C MET A 7 -7.78 1.73 -7.42
N ASP A 8 -8.97 1.48 -6.90
CA ASP A 8 -9.32 1.63 -5.49
C ASP A 8 -10.17 0.43 -5.03
N GLU A 9 -10.69 0.48 -3.81
CA GLU A 9 -11.51 -0.60 -3.25
C GLU A 9 -12.77 -0.93 -4.07
N THR A 10 -13.25 0.01 -4.90
CA THR A 10 -14.48 -0.16 -5.68
C THR A 10 -14.26 -0.95 -6.96
N ASN A 11 -13.04 -0.94 -7.50
CA ASN A 11 -12.72 -1.52 -8.81
C ASN A 11 -11.59 -2.57 -8.80
N LEU A 12 -11.00 -2.84 -7.63
CA LEU A 12 -10.22 -4.05 -7.36
C LEU A 12 -11.16 -5.25 -7.16
N THR A 13 -11.24 -6.13 -8.16
CA THR A 13 -12.19 -7.25 -8.16
C THR A 13 -11.52 -8.59 -7.84
N THR A 14 -10.70 -9.11 -8.74
CA THR A 14 -9.97 -10.39 -8.63
C THR A 14 -8.53 -10.22 -9.09
N VAL A 15 -7.63 -11.12 -8.69
CA VAL A 15 -6.23 -11.08 -9.15
C VAL A 15 -6.12 -11.26 -10.66
N LYS A 16 -7.03 -12.01 -11.28
CA LYS A 16 -7.06 -12.13 -12.75
C LYS A 16 -7.34 -10.79 -13.42
N ALA A 17 -8.36 -10.06 -12.97
CA ALA A 17 -8.68 -8.74 -13.51
C ALA A 17 -7.58 -7.71 -13.22
N LEU A 18 -6.91 -7.84 -12.07
CA LEU A 18 -5.77 -7.01 -11.70
C LEU A 18 -4.59 -7.19 -12.67
N ARG A 19 -4.25 -8.44 -13.01
CA ARG A 19 -3.16 -8.77 -13.94
C ARG A 19 -3.36 -8.17 -15.34
N GLU A 20 -4.60 -8.04 -15.79
CA GLU A 20 -4.94 -7.43 -17.09
C GLU A 20 -4.69 -5.91 -17.12
N LYS A 21 -4.55 -5.26 -15.95
CA LYS A 21 -4.36 -3.82 -15.81
C LYS A 21 -2.92 -3.40 -15.50
N LEU A 22 -1.99 -4.36 -15.46
CA LEU A 22 -0.58 -4.06 -15.21
C LEU A 22 0.03 -3.29 -16.39
N GLY A 23 0.80 -2.25 -16.09
CA GLY A 23 1.61 -1.52 -17.07
C GLY A 23 2.88 -2.25 -17.50
N MET A 24 3.10 -3.46 -16.99
CA MET A 24 4.31 -4.26 -17.20
C MET A 24 3.97 -5.75 -17.44
N PRO A 25 4.90 -6.54 -18.02
CA PRO A 25 4.71 -7.97 -18.16
C PRO A 25 4.50 -8.66 -16.81
N LEU A 26 3.62 -9.67 -16.81
CA LEU A 26 3.34 -10.48 -15.64
C LEU A 26 4.62 -11.19 -15.12
N SER A 27 4.79 -11.22 -13.81
CA SER A 27 5.86 -11.96 -13.15
C SER A 27 5.82 -13.44 -13.53
N ARG A 28 7.00 -14.01 -13.78
CA ARG A 28 7.15 -15.48 -14.01
C ARG A 28 6.95 -16.30 -12.73
N HIS A 29 6.76 -15.66 -11.59
CA HIS A 29 6.67 -16.30 -10.28
C HIS A 29 5.23 -16.57 -9.83
N HIS A 30 4.22 -16.18 -10.60
CA HIS A 30 2.85 -16.59 -10.32
C HIS A 30 2.71 -18.11 -10.41
N ASP A 31 2.04 -18.68 -9.42
CA ASP A 31 1.70 -20.10 -9.36
C ASP A 31 0.18 -20.26 -9.46
N PRO A 32 -0.35 -20.95 -10.49
CA PRO A 32 -1.78 -21.23 -10.62
C PRO A 32 -2.37 -21.96 -9.40
N GLU A 33 -1.57 -22.73 -8.66
CA GLU A 33 -2.02 -23.44 -7.46
C GLU A 33 -2.20 -22.50 -6.25
N LEU A 34 -1.68 -21.28 -6.31
CA LEU A 34 -1.73 -20.28 -5.23
C LEU A 34 -2.63 -19.08 -5.55
N VAL A 35 -3.47 -19.18 -6.60
CA VAL A 35 -4.39 -18.09 -6.99
C VAL A 35 -5.34 -17.70 -5.86
N GLN A 36 -5.74 -18.66 -5.03
CA GLN A 36 -6.59 -18.41 -3.87
C GLN A 36 -5.87 -17.50 -2.86
N GLU A 37 -4.61 -17.79 -2.54
CA GLU A 37 -3.81 -16.98 -1.64
C GLU A 37 -3.57 -15.58 -2.17
N GLU A 38 -3.35 -15.44 -3.49
CA GLU A 38 -3.25 -14.12 -4.10
C GLU A 38 -4.56 -13.34 -4.00
N ASP A 39 -5.72 -13.97 -4.21
CA ASP A 39 -7.04 -13.32 -4.03
C ASP A 39 -7.29 -12.91 -2.57
N GLU A 40 -6.85 -13.70 -1.60
CA GLU A 40 -6.92 -13.32 -0.19
C GLU A 40 -5.99 -12.15 0.16
N ILE A 41 -4.78 -12.10 -0.42
CA ILE A 41 -3.89 -10.94 -0.28
C ILE A 41 -4.51 -9.72 -0.96
N LEU A 42 -5.13 -9.87 -2.13
CA LEU A 42 -5.86 -8.78 -2.79
C LEU A 42 -6.97 -8.25 -1.88
N GLN A 43 -7.69 -9.14 -1.21
CA GLN A 43 -8.72 -8.74 -0.24
C GLN A 43 -8.12 -7.93 0.92
N HIS A 44 -6.93 -8.28 1.42
CA HIS A 44 -6.21 -7.49 2.41
C HIS A 44 -5.92 -6.05 1.93
N TYR A 45 -5.47 -5.89 0.68
CA TYR A 45 -5.28 -4.57 0.05
C TYR A 45 -6.59 -3.78 -0.09
N LYS A 46 -7.66 -4.44 -0.53
CA LYS A 46 -8.99 -3.81 -0.65
C LYS A 46 -9.50 -3.31 0.69
N GLU A 47 -9.32 -4.10 1.74
CA GLU A 47 -9.70 -3.72 3.10
C GLU A 47 -8.87 -2.54 3.62
N TRP A 48 -7.58 -2.46 3.26
CA TRP A 48 -6.74 -1.32 3.60
C TRP A 48 -7.21 -0.03 2.92
N LEU A 49 -7.49 -0.08 1.62
CA LEU A 49 -8.02 1.05 0.86
C LEU A 49 -9.36 1.53 1.45
N ARG A 50 -10.30 0.59 1.67
CA ARG A 50 -11.58 0.89 2.30
C ARG A 50 -11.41 1.50 3.70
N PHE A 51 -10.49 0.96 4.50
CA PHE A 51 -10.20 1.48 5.84
C PHE A 51 -9.73 2.93 5.76
N ASN A 52 -8.80 3.24 4.86
CA ASN A 52 -8.32 4.61 4.67
C ASN A 52 -9.48 5.56 4.31
N HIS A 53 -10.32 5.17 3.35
CA HIS A 53 -11.38 6.05 2.83
C HIS A 53 -12.51 6.33 3.82
N ASN A 54 -12.80 5.37 4.70
CA ASN A 54 -14.06 5.37 5.46
C ASN A 54 -13.87 5.37 6.98
N GLU A 55 -12.72 4.87 7.45
CA GLU A 55 -12.54 4.51 8.86
C GLU A 55 -11.27 5.10 9.48
N PHE A 56 -10.31 5.62 8.70
CA PHE A 56 -9.05 6.13 9.26
C PHE A 56 -9.31 7.25 10.26
N GLY A 57 -10.02 8.31 9.87
CA GLY A 57 -10.32 9.43 10.77
C GLY A 57 -11.14 9.07 12.03
N THR A 58 -11.83 7.92 12.04
CA THR A 58 -12.77 7.55 13.14
C THR A 58 -12.35 6.31 13.93
N ASN A 59 -11.48 5.45 13.41
CA ASN A 59 -11.09 4.17 14.00
C ASN A 59 -9.63 3.81 13.68
N ARG A 60 -8.71 4.73 14.00
CA ARG A 60 -7.28 4.63 13.67
C ARG A 60 -6.63 3.33 14.16
N THR A 61 -7.01 2.86 15.34
CA THR A 61 -6.42 1.65 15.94
C THR A 61 -6.62 0.40 15.10
N LYS A 62 -7.68 0.33 14.30
CA LYS A 62 -7.92 -0.75 13.33
C LYS A 62 -6.80 -0.88 12.30
N GLY A 63 -6.13 0.21 11.94
CA GLY A 63 -5.00 0.19 11.01
C GLY A 63 -3.87 -0.74 11.47
N LYS A 64 -3.67 -0.87 12.80
CA LYS A 64 -2.68 -1.78 13.37
C LYS A 64 -3.01 -3.26 13.14
N GLU A 65 -4.27 -3.59 12.83
CA GLU A 65 -4.68 -4.96 12.51
C GLU A 65 -4.21 -5.43 11.14
N PHE A 66 -3.71 -4.56 10.25
CA PHE A 66 -3.14 -4.99 8.97
C PHE A 66 -1.72 -5.54 9.12
N TYR A 67 -1.13 -5.41 10.31
CA TYR A 67 0.27 -5.70 10.56
C TYR A 67 0.48 -6.82 11.55
N ASP A 68 1.60 -7.54 11.39
CA ASP A 68 2.13 -8.43 12.41
C ASP A 68 3.01 -7.60 13.36
N LEU A 69 2.38 -6.90 14.32
CA LEU A 69 3.06 -5.87 15.13
C LEU A 69 4.37 -6.31 15.81
N PRO A 70 4.50 -7.54 16.34
CA PRO A 70 5.77 -8.01 16.90
C PRO A 70 6.91 -8.07 15.87
N ASP A 71 6.59 -8.40 14.61
CA ASP A 71 7.54 -8.77 13.57
C ASP A 71 7.56 -7.85 12.34
N VAL A 72 6.74 -6.80 12.30
CA VAL A 72 6.79 -5.84 11.20
C VAL A 72 8.05 -4.98 11.26
N ILE A 73 8.74 -4.86 10.12
CA ILE A 73 9.75 -3.82 9.88
C ILE A 73 9.21 -2.90 8.80
N PHE A 74 9.19 -1.59 9.08
CA PHE A 74 8.66 -0.61 8.15
C PHE A 74 9.76 0.34 7.71
N PHE A 75 10.00 0.47 6.41
CA PHE A 75 10.79 1.57 5.85
C PHE A 75 9.82 2.66 5.42
N ASP A 76 9.70 3.69 6.25
CA ASP A 76 8.89 4.88 6.03
C ASP A 76 9.64 5.87 5.13
N PHE A 77 8.92 6.89 4.66
CA PHE A 77 9.48 7.98 3.87
C PHE A 77 10.64 8.71 4.54
N SER A 78 10.63 8.78 5.88
CA SER A 78 11.61 9.55 6.67
C SER A 78 12.57 8.71 7.49
N THR A 79 12.23 7.46 7.81
CA THR A 79 13.03 6.64 8.72
C THR A 79 12.71 5.16 8.57
N GLN A 80 13.65 4.32 9.00
CA GLN A 80 13.39 2.93 9.26
C GLN A 80 12.77 2.77 10.66
N ILE A 81 11.71 1.97 10.76
CA ILE A 81 11.06 1.57 12.00
C ILE A 81 11.38 0.10 12.26
N PRO A 82 12.31 -0.21 13.18
CA PRO A 82 12.66 -1.59 13.50
C PRO A 82 11.59 -2.24 14.39
N ARG A 83 11.59 -3.57 14.44
CA ARG A 83 10.78 -4.34 15.39
C ARG A 83 11.09 -3.97 16.85
N PRO A 84 10.12 -4.02 17.76
CA PRO A 84 8.66 -4.08 17.56
C PRO A 84 8.03 -2.67 17.57
N LYS A 85 8.74 -1.64 17.07
CA LYS A 85 8.40 -0.23 17.33
C LYS A 85 7.27 0.32 16.46
N PHE A 86 6.80 -0.44 15.47
CA PHE A 86 5.82 0.05 14.50
C PHE A 86 4.49 0.45 15.14
N GLY A 87 3.97 -0.29 16.11
CA GLY A 87 2.71 0.06 16.76
C GLY A 87 2.74 1.46 17.40
N ALA A 88 3.83 1.80 18.08
CA ALA A 88 4.02 3.14 18.67
C ALA A 88 4.27 4.22 17.60
N HIS A 89 4.96 3.88 16.52
CA HIS A 89 5.14 4.79 15.37
C HIS A 89 3.81 5.11 14.71
N PHE A 90 2.97 4.10 14.47
CA PHE A 90 1.63 4.23 13.88
C PHE A 90 0.76 5.19 14.71
N ASP A 91 0.83 5.12 16.04
CA ASP A 91 0.11 6.03 16.92
C ASP A 91 0.63 7.48 16.87
N SER A 92 1.86 7.71 16.39
CA SER A 92 2.49 9.04 16.33
C SER A 92 2.21 9.82 15.04
N VAL A 93 1.87 9.14 13.95
CA VAL A 93 1.63 9.76 12.63
C VAL A 93 0.19 10.28 12.45
N ASP A 94 -0.62 10.19 13.50
CA ASP A 94 -2.02 10.59 13.58
C ASP A 94 -2.34 11.99 12.99
N PRO A 95 -1.55 13.07 13.24
CA PRO A 95 -1.95 14.41 12.82
C PRO A 95 -2.01 14.61 11.30
N TYR A 96 -1.35 13.75 10.52
CA TYR A 96 -1.08 14.00 9.11
C TYR A 96 -2.19 13.50 8.16
N TYR A 97 -3.06 12.57 8.57
CA TYR A 97 -3.81 11.74 7.62
C TYR A 97 -5.32 11.54 7.94
N ASP A 98 -5.99 12.49 8.60
CA ASP A 98 -7.38 12.34 9.08
C ASP A 98 -8.40 11.92 7.99
N ASP A 99 -8.44 12.66 6.87
CA ASP A 99 -9.25 12.37 5.67
C ASP A 99 -8.39 11.68 4.61
N SER A 100 -7.93 10.45 4.87
CA SER A 100 -7.03 9.70 3.99
C SER A 100 -7.72 9.04 2.81
N HIS A 101 -7.18 9.21 1.61
CA HIS A 101 -7.65 8.56 0.39
C HIS A 101 -6.50 7.93 -0.40
N LEU A 102 -6.74 6.75 -0.95
CA LEU A 102 -5.75 5.91 -1.57
C LEU A 102 -6.24 5.37 -2.92
N ALA A 103 -5.35 5.37 -3.91
CA ALA A 103 -5.54 4.63 -5.16
C ALA A 103 -4.21 3.98 -5.55
N CYS A 104 -4.25 2.74 -5.99
CA CYS A 104 -3.08 2.01 -6.42
C CYS A 104 -3.08 1.83 -7.95
N LYS A 105 -1.91 1.66 -8.54
CA LYS A 105 -1.75 1.12 -9.88
C LYS A 105 -0.55 0.19 -9.88
N ASP A 106 -0.46 -0.66 -10.89
CA ASP A 106 0.61 -1.65 -10.98
C ASP A 106 0.74 -2.51 -9.71
N LEU A 107 -0.39 -2.76 -9.02
CA LEU A 107 -0.44 -3.70 -7.92
C LEU A 107 -0.28 -5.11 -8.48
N GLU A 108 0.87 -5.72 -8.23
CA GLU A 108 1.14 -7.12 -8.54
C GLU A 108 1.34 -7.88 -7.23
N ILE A 109 0.64 -9.01 -7.09
CA ILE A 109 0.62 -9.84 -5.88
C ILE A 109 1.11 -11.22 -6.27
N VAL A 110 2.13 -11.73 -5.59
CA VAL A 110 2.64 -13.08 -5.82
C VAL A 110 2.63 -13.83 -4.50
N ALA A 111 1.80 -14.86 -4.42
CA ALA A 111 1.85 -15.82 -3.34
C ALA A 111 3.05 -16.75 -3.56
N THR A 112 3.84 -16.97 -2.51
CA THR A 112 5.03 -17.85 -2.55
C THR A 112 4.79 -19.16 -1.81
N SER A 113 3.74 -19.22 -1.00
CA SER A 113 3.23 -20.41 -0.35
C SER A 113 1.79 -20.15 0.14
N LYS A 114 1.16 -21.16 0.77
CA LYS A 114 -0.14 -21.01 1.44
C LYS A 114 -0.18 -19.96 2.56
N VAL A 115 0.98 -19.50 3.02
CA VAL A 115 1.11 -18.63 4.20
C VAL A 115 2.07 -17.45 4.01
N THR A 116 2.69 -17.30 2.84
CA THR A 116 3.62 -16.19 2.54
C THR A 116 3.41 -15.65 1.14
N GLY A 117 3.63 -14.35 0.97
CA GLY A 117 3.55 -13.68 -0.33
C GLY A 117 4.26 -12.34 -0.31
N TYR A 118 4.35 -11.70 -1.47
CA TYR A 118 4.83 -10.33 -1.59
C TYR A 118 3.95 -9.57 -2.58
N ALA A 119 3.99 -8.25 -2.49
CA ALA A 119 3.36 -7.41 -3.48
C ALA A 119 4.19 -6.16 -3.76
N THR A 120 4.02 -5.63 -4.97
CA THR A 120 4.60 -4.35 -5.40
C THR A 120 3.49 -3.50 -5.97
N LEU A 121 3.54 -2.19 -5.73
CA LEU A 121 2.60 -1.24 -6.32
C LEU A 121 3.16 0.18 -6.39
N ILE A 122 2.49 1.00 -7.20
CA ILE A 122 2.51 2.45 -7.09
C ILE A 122 1.25 2.89 -6.37
N GLN A 123 1.40 3.67 -5.30
CA GLN A 123 0.31 4.12 -4.44
C GLN A 123 0.20 5.64 -4.49
N ARG A 124 -0.98 6.14 -4.86
CA ARG A 124 -1.38 7.54 -4.68
C ARG A 124 -2.02 7.67 -3.30
N PHE A 125 -1.66 8.72 -2.58
CA PHE A 125 -2.18 9.05 -1.27
C PHE A 125 -2.45 10.55 -1.18
N TRP A 126 -3.69 10.92 -0.85
CA TRP A 126 -4.10 12.30 -0.69
C TRP A 126 -5.11 12.45 0.43
N GLY A 127 -5.32 13.68 0.90
CA GLY A 127 -6.23 13.93 1.98
C GLY A 127 -6.02 15.26 2.67
N THR A 128 -6.58 15.35 3.87
CA THR A 128 -6.44 16.50 4.76
C THR A 128 -6.09 16.01 6.16
N GLY A 129 -5.05 16.58 6.77
CA GLY A 129 -4.64 16.28 8.14
C GLY A 129 -5.57 16.90 9.18
N THR A 130 -5.42 16.52 10.46
CA THR A 130 -6.23 17.07 11.56
C THR A 130 -6.00 18.56 11.80
N ASP A 131 -4.88 19.09 11.31
CA ASP A 131 -4.54 20.50 11.31
C ASP A 131 -5.11 21.29 10.13
N GLY A 132 -5.89 20.64 9.27
CA GLY A 132 -6.52 21.24 8.08
C GLY A 132 -5.60 21.38 6.87
N ARG A 133 -4.34 20.95 6.93
CA ARG A 133 -3.43 21.00 5.77
C ARG A 133 -3.71 19.84 4.82
N GLU A 134 -3.80 20.16 3.54
CA GLU A 134 -3.90 19.14 2.49
C GLU A 134 -2.55 18.47 2.24
N PHE A 135 -2.59 17.18 1.92
CA PHE A 135 -1.46 16.44 1.40
C PHE A 135 -1.86 15.67 0.14
N SER A 136 -0.90 15.49 -0.77
CA SER A 136 -1.06 14.64 -1.95
C SER A 136 0.31 14.26 -2.47
N PHE A 137 0.56 12.97 -2.54
CA PHE A 137 1.80 12.41 -3.08
C PHE A 137 1.58 11.00 -3.61
N THR A 138 2.56 10.51 -4.35
CA THR A 138 2.58 9.17 -4.93
C THR A 138 3.91 8.53 -4.59
N TYR A 139 3.86 7.28 -4.12
CA TYR A 139 5.03 6.52 -3.72
C TYR A 139 5.03 5.12 -4.31
N ARG A 140 6.19 4.48 -4.29
CA ARG A 140 6.31 3.04 -4.58
C ARG A 140 6.26 2.28 -3.28
N MET A 141 5.61 1.13 -3.30
CA MET A 141 5.52 0.25 -2.15
C MET A 141 5.92 -1.16 -2.54
N THR A 142 6.74 -1.80 -1.69
CA THR A 142 7.00 -3.23 -1.71
C THR A 142 6.63 -3.79 -0.35
N SER A 143 5.88 -4.88 -0.32
CA SER A 143 5.43 -5.50 0.91
C SER A 143 5.77 -6.98 0.94
N LEU A 144 6.04 -7.49 2.14
CA LEU A 144 6.09 -8.92 2.42
C LEU A 144 4.94 -9.24 3.36
N LEU A 145 4.20 -10.30 3.03
CA LEU A 145 3.03 -10.72 3.76
C LEU A 145 3.20 -12.11 4.33
N ARG A 146 2.60 -12.32 5.50
CA ARG A 146 2.44 -13.62 6.14
C ARG A 146 1.01 -13.81 6.61
N LYS A 147 0.50 -15.03 6.51
CA LYS A 147 -0.77 -15.43 7.13
C LYS A 147 -0.54 -15.78 8.59
N VAL A 148 -1.19 -15.04 9.50
CA VAL A 148 -1.14 -15.20 10.95
C VAL A 148 -2.57 -15.38 11.45
N ASP A 149 -2.84 -16.50 12.13
CA ASP A 149 -4.18 -16.86 12.64
C ASP A 149 -5.28 -16.74 11.58
N GLY A 150 -4.97 -17.20 10.35
CA GLY A 150 -5.89 -17.19 9.21
C GLY A 150 -6.05 -15.85 8.50
N LYS A 151 -5.41 -14.78 8.98
CA LYS A 151 -5.46 -13.43 8.36
C LYS A 151 -4.11 -13.07 7.74
N TRP A 152 -4.12 -12.49 6.55
CA TRP A 152 -2.91 -11.91 5.96
C TRP A 152 -2.52 -10.63 6.69
N LYS A 153 -1.21 -10.48 6.92
CA LYS A 153 -0.59 -9.36 7.63
C LYS A 153 0.67 -8.93 6.90
N TRP A 154 0.96 -7.63 6.89
CA TRP A 154 2.28 -7.15 6.52
C TRP A 154 3.30 -7.44 7.63
N ILE A 155 4.38 -8.12 7.26
CA ILE A 155 5.57 -8.36 8.09
C ILE A 155 6.73 -7.46 7.67
N HIS A 156 6.62 -6.84 6.50
CA HIS A 156 7.51 -5.79 6.04
C HIS A 156 6.78 -4.91 5.05
N GLU A 157 6.97 -3.61 5.17
CA GLU A 157 6.65 -2.66 4.11
C GLU A 157 7.84 -1.74 3.87
N HIS A 158 8.04 -1.41 2.61
CA HIS A 158 9.01 -0.44 2.16
C HIS A 158 8.30 0.54 1.24
N VAL A 159 8.12 1.76 1.73
CA VAL A 159 7.60 2.89 0.95
C VAL A 159 8.75 3.82 0.57
N SER A 160 8.76 4.31 -0.67
CA SER A 160 9.85 5.17 -1.14
C SER A 160 9.43 6.10 -2.27
N PHE A 161 10.17 7.20 -2.38
CA PHE A 161 10.17 8.09 -3.53
C PHE A 161 11.46 7.89 -4.35
N PRO A 162 11.42 8.00 -5.68
CA PRO A 162 12.63 8.26 -6.47
C PRO A 162 13.30 9.54 -5.97
N VAL A 163 14.63 9.57 -6.01
CA VAL A 163 15.43 10.75 -5.64
C VAL A 163 16.29 11.14 -6.82
N ASP A 164 16.30 12.42 -7.17
CA ASP A 164 17.30 12.97 -8.08
C ASP A 164 18.64 13.09 -7.32
N LEU A 165 19.62 12.28 -7.71
CA LEU A 165 20.91 12.23 -7.04
C LEU A 165 21.76 13.50 -7.23
N ASN A 166 21.45 14.35 -8.22
CA ASN A 166 22.15 15.62 -8.39
C ASN A 166 21.68 16.68 -7.39
N THR A 167 20.38 16.67 -7.08
CA THR A 167 19.74 17.69 -6.24
C THR A 167 19.42 17.19 -4.83
N ALA A 168 19.48 15.88 -4.61
CA ALA A 168 19.00 15.19 -3.41
C ALA A 168 17.52 15.45 -3.10
N VAL A 169 16.71 15.79 -4.11
CA VAL A 169 15.28 16.05 -3.98
C VAL A 169 14.48 14.81 -4.34
N GLY A 170 13.52 14.45 -3.47
CA GLY A 170 12.58 13.36 -3.73
C GLY A 170 11.46 13.78 -4.69
N ASP A 171 11.13 12.91 -5.64
CA ASP A 171 9.99 13.07 -6.54
C ASP A 171 8.71 12.50 -5.88
N LEU A 172 7.91 13.40 -5.30
CA LEU A 172 6.64 13.07 -4.66
C LEU A 172 5.53 12.66 -5.64
N THR A 173 5.81 12.61 -6.94
CA THR A 173 4.90 12.09 -7.96
C THR A 173 5.31 10.71 -8.47
N CYS A 174 6.50 10.19 -8.12
CA CYS A 174 7.03 8.96 -8.73
C CYS A 174 6.90 8.93 -10.27
N GLN A 175 7.12 10.07 -10.93
CA GLN A 175 6.98 10.26 -12.37
C GLN A 175 5.60 9.94 -12.94
N THR A 176 4.56 9.81 -12.12
CA THR A 176 3.18 9.61 -12.58
C THR A 176 2.49 10.91 -12.97
N GLY A 177 3.03 12.06 -12.56
CA GLY A 177 2.43 13.38 -12.74
C GLY A 177 1.18 13.62 -11.89
N THR A 178 0.82 12.73 -10.96
CA THR A 178 -0.35 12.93 -10.10
C THR A 178 -0.02 13.88 -8.95
N THR A 179 -0.62 15.06 -8.99
CA THR A 179 -0.46 16.13 -7.97
C THR A 179 -1.80 16.61 -7.46
N GLY A 180 -1.82 17.16 -6.24
CA GLY A 180 -3.02 17.73 -5.63
C GLY A 180 -4.09 16.71 -5.26
N LYS A 181 -5.06 17.15 -4.45
CA LYS A 181 -6.30 16.39 -4.18
C LYS A 181 -7.12 16.38 -5.48
N PRO A 182 -7.57 15.23 -5.99
CA PRO A 182 -8.51 15.20 -7.11
C PRO A 182 -9.74 16.06 -6.77
N THR A 183 -10.15 16.93 -7.68
CA THR A 183 -11.48 17.55 -7.61
C THR A 183 -12.51 16.44 -7.82
N ILE A 184 -13.34 16.21 -6.81
CA ILE A 184 -14.51 15.31 -6.88
C ILE A 184 -15.51 15.87 -7.90
#